data_AF-A0A4X2KHA6-F1
#
_entry.id   AF-A0A4X2KHA6-F1
#
_cell.length_a   1.000
_cell.length_b   1.000
_cell.length_c   1.000
_cell.angle_alpha   90.00
_cell.angle_beta   90.00
_cell.angle_gamma   90.00
#
_symmetry.space_group_name_H-M   'P 1'
#
loop_
_entity.id
_entity.type
_entity.pdbx_description
1 polymer ?
#
loop_
_entity_poly.entity_id
_entity_poly.type
_entity_poly.pdbx_seq_one_letter_code
_entity_poly.pdbx_strand_id
1 'polypeptide(L)'
;MKLLTHNLQSSHIRGVEPWGFLLRIQVTEIHMSPVDFNVDFVTCMMPKMEWMALVEAAESLGHVSELPRQLEEGYEKDENFLRKVQHVQLEVEVVKGTLQCPESGRA
;
A
#
# COMPACT_ATOMS: atom_id res chain seq x y z
N MET A 1 0.84 -0.72 11.62
CA MET A 1 0.99 -1.51 10.37
C MET A 1 1.36 -0.60 9.21
N LYS A 2 2.50 -0.84 8.57
CA LYS A 2 2.92 -0.14 7.35
C LYS A 2 2.09 -0.60 6.14
N LEU A 3 1.86 0.29 5.18
CA LEU A 3 1.11 -0.06 3.97
C LEU A 3 1.82 -1.12 3.11
N LEU A 4 3.15 -1.18 3.15
CA LEU A 4 3.90 -2.27 2.53
C LEU A 4 3.48 -3.65 3.08
N THR A 5 3.25 -3.75 4.39
CA THR A 5 2.83 -5.01 5.02
C THR A 5 1.43 -5.41 4.56
N HIS A 6 0.52 -4.44 4.46
CA HIS A 6 -0.83 -4.67 3.92
C HIS A 6 -0.80 -5.15 2.47
N ASN A 7 0.01 -4.54 1.63
CA ASN A 7 0.08 -4.85 0.20
C ASN A 7 0.58 -6.28 -0.07
N LEU A 8 1.37 -6.84 0.85
CA LEU A 8 1.89 -8.21 0.79
C LEU A 8 0.97 -9.24 1.46
N GLN A 9 -0.16 -8.82 2.04
CA GLN A 9 -1.12 -9.71 2.69
C GLN A 9 -2.23 -10.14 1.73
N SER A 10 -2.57 -11.43 1.79
CA SER A 10 -3.71 -11.99 1.08
C SER A 10 -4.70 -12.65 2.05
N SER A 11 -5.99 -12.57 1.71
CA SER A 11 -7.04 -13.27 2.44
C SER A 11 -6.97 -14.78 2.14
N HIS A 12 -6.86 -15.61 3.17
CA HIS A 12 -6.77 -17.08 3.03
C HIS A 12 -8.06 -17.80 3.45
N ILE A 13 -9.22 -17.15 3.25
CA ILE A 13 -10.52 -17.72 3.64
C ILE A 13 -10.89 -18.86 2.68
N ARG A 14 -11.31 -20.01 3.21
CA ARG A 14 -11.72 -21.16 2.38
C ARG A 14 -12.92 -20.77 1.50
N GLY A 15 -12.78 -20.94 0.18
CA GLY A 15 -13.82 -20.65 -0.81
C GLY A 15 -13.77 -19.24 -1.39
N VAL A 16 -12.85 -18.38 -0.93
CA VAL A 16 -12.48 -17.10 -1.53
C VAL A 16 -11.40 -17.38 -2.57
N GLU A 17 -11.51 -16.80 -3.77
CA GLU A 17 -10.47 -17.00 -4.78
C GLU A 17 -9.15 -16.35 -4.31
N PRO A 18 -7.98 -16.91 -4.68
CA PRO A 18 -6.68 -16.36 -4.27
C PRO A 18 -6.46 -14.91 -4.71
N TRP A 19 -7.30 -14.36 -5.59
CA TRP A 19 -7.34 -12.96 -6.00
C TRP A 19 -7.80 -11.98 -4.89
N GLY A 20 -8.18 -12.48 -3.71
CA GLY A 20 -8.52 -11.69 -2.52
C GLY A 20 -7.35 -10.92 -1.88
N PHE A 21 -6.44 -10.36 -2.68
CA PHE A 21 -5.30 -9.52 -2.27
C PHE A 21 -5.73 -8.12 -1.79
N LEU A 22 -6.92 -7.66 -2.19
CA LEU A 22 -7.40 -6.30 -1.88
C LEU A 22 -8.24 -6.27 -0.61
N LEU A 23 -7.60 -6.44 0.56
CA LEU A 23 -8.27 -6.15 1.84
C LEU A 23 -8.55 -4.65 1.93
N ARG A 24 -9.82 -4.25 2.07
CA ARG A 24 -10.19 -2.84 2.24
C ARG A 24 -9.73 -2.36 3.61
N ILE A 25 -8.91 -1.31 3.62
CA ILE A 25 -8.45 -0.71 4.87
C ILE A 25 -9.44 0.37 5.30
N GLN A 26 -9.95 0.27 6.52
CA GLN A 26 -10.60 1.40 7.18
C GLN A 26 -9.72 1.86 8.32
N VAL A 27 -9.22 3.09 8.23
CA VAL A 27 -8.27 3.63 9.19
C VAL A 27 -8.97 4.60 10.13
N THR A 28 -8.68 4.46 11.43
CA THR A 28 -9.16 5.36 12.48
C THR A 28 -8.02 6.22 13.03
N GLU A 29 -6.79 5.69 13.04
CA GLU A 29 -5.61 6.38 13.57
C GLU A 29 -4.37 6.04 12.74
N ILE A 30 -3.67 7.07 12.28
CA ILE A 30 -2.39 6.98 11.57
C ILE A 30 -1.27 7.60 12.40
N HIS A 31 -0.06 7.08 12.20
CA HIS A 31 1.16 7.61 12.74
C HIS A 31 2.18 7.74 11.60
N MET A 32 2.87 8.88 11.56
CA MET A 32 3.93 9.12 10.59
C MET A 32 5.29 8.86 11.23
N SER A 33 6.03 7.89 10.70
CA SER A 33 7.39 7.57 11.11
C SER A 33 8.35 7.84 9.95
N PRO A 34 9.19 8.90 9.99
CA PRO A 34 10.12 9.17 8.91
C PRO A 34 11.14 8.03 8.77
N VAL A 35 11.49 7.68 7.52
CA VAL A 35 12.44 6.62 7.19
C VAL A 35 13.44 7.16 6.18
N ASP A 36 14.72 6.80 6.32
CA ASP A 36 15.74 7.21 5.37
C ASP A 36 15.42 6.74 3.95
N PHE A 37 15.57 7.64 2.97
CA PHE A 37 15.28 7.34 1.59
C PHE A 37 16.26 6.31 1.02
N ASN A 38 15.73 5.18 0.53
CA ASN A 38 16.53 4.11 -0.09
C ASN A 38 15.91 3.72 -1.45
N VAL A 39 16.52 4.25 -2.51
CA VAL A 39 16.08 4.04 -3.90
C VAL A 39 16.13 2.57 -4.32
N ASP A 40 17.16 1.83 -3.90
CA ASP A 40 17.34 0.42 -4.25
C ASP A 40 16.25 -0.44 -3.62
N PHE A 41 15.84 -0.11 -2.38
CA PHE A 41 14.75 -0.81 -1.71
C PHE A 41 13.43 -0.59 -2.43
N VAL A 42 13.08 0.66 -2.74
CA VAL A 42 11.79 0.99 -3.37
C VAL A 42 11.70 0.33 -4.75
N THR A 43 12.71 0.52 -5.61
CA THR A 43 12.73 -0.07 -6.96
C THR A 43 12.66 -1.60 -6.93
N CYS A 44 13.36 -2.27 -6.00
CA CYS A 44 13.28 -3.72 -5.85
C CYS A 44 11.92 -4.22 -5.33
N MET A 45 11.17 -3.40 -4.58
CA MET A 45 9.88 -3.79 -4.02
C MET A 45 8.73 -3.53 -5.00
N MET A 46 8.82 -2.49 -5.83
CA MET A 46 7.83 -2.14 -6.87
C MET A 46 7.23 -3.34 -7.64
N PRO A 47 8.02 -4.26 -8.22
CA PRO A 47 7.48 -5.38 -9.00
C PRO A 47 6.79 -6.46 -8.15
N LYS A 48 6.95 -6.45 -6.82
CA LYS A 48 6.34 -7.43 -5.90
C LYS A 48 5.02 -6.94 -5.31
N MET A 49 4.68 -5.69 -5.55
CA MET A 49 3.50 -5.06 -4.99
C MET A 49 2.38 -5.02 -6.01
N GLU A 50 1.15 -5.08 -5.51
CA GLU A 50 0.00 -4.69 -6.29
C GLU A 50 -0.17 -3.17 -6.19
N TRP A 51 0.18 -2.47 -7.27
CA TRP A 51 0.11 -1.02 -7.37
C TRP A 51 -1.29 -0.48 -7.10
N MET A 52 -2.33 -1.11 -7.65
CA MET A 52 -3.70 -0.63 -7.42
C MET A 52 -4.10 -0.75 -5.94
N ALA A 53 -3.68 -1.83 -5.28
CA ALA A 53 -3.92 -2.02 -3.85
C ALA A 53 -3.24 -0.93 -2.99
N LEU A 54 -2.02 -0.54 -3.38
CA LEU A 54 -1.29 0.53 -2.69
C LEU A 54 -1.98 1.88 -2.87
N VAL A 55 -2.43 2.17 -4.10
CA VAL A 55 -3.16 3.40 -4.40
C VAL A 55 -4.46 3.44 -3.60
N GLU A 56 -5.31 2.41 -3.67
CA GLU A 56 -6.57 2.35 -2.91
C GLU A 56 -6.37 2.46 -1.38
N ALA A 57 -5.32 1.82 -0.86
CA ALA A 57 -4.95 1.97 0.54
C ALA A 57 -4.57 3.42 0.85
N ALA A 58 -3.68 4.03 0.06
CA ALA A 58 -3.32 5.44 0.21
C ALA A 58 -4.54 6.35 0.08
N GLU A 59 -5.51 6.01 -0.78
CA GLU A 59 -6.77 6.73 -0.92
C GLU A 59 -7.59 6.71 0.38
N SER A 60 -7.69 5.53 0.98
CA SER A 60 -8.43 5.31 2.24
C SER A 60 -7.81 6.05 3.42
N LEU A 61 -6.50 6.33 3.37
CA LEU A 61 -5.79 7.12 4.38
C LEU A 61 -5.86 8.64 4.11
N GLY A 62 -6.41 9.08 2.98
CA GLY A 62 -6.44 10.49 2.58
C GLY A 62 -5.13 11.00 1.97
N HIS A 63 -4.20 10.11 1.65
CA HIS A 63 -2.90 10.40 1.02
C HIS A 63 -2.90 10.15 -0.51
N VAL A 64 -4.09 10.08 -1.15
CA VAL A 64 -4.29 9.86 -2.60
C VAL A 64 -3.37 10.71 -3.48
N SER A 65 -3.21 12.00 -3.12
CA SER A 65 -2.62 13.01 -4.03
C SER A 65 -1.14 12.80 -4.32
N GLU A 66 -0.48 11.86 -3.65
CA GLU A 66 0.94 11.62 -3.86
C GLU A 66 1.24 10.57 -4.94
N LEU A 67 0.29 9.66 -5.24
CA LEU A 67 0.53 8.55 -6.17
C LEU A 67 -0.38 8.59 -7.40
N PRO A 68 0.16 8.39 -8.62
CA PRO A 68 -0.63 8.23 -9.83
C PRO A 68 -1.38 6.89 -9.83
N ARG A 69 -2.59 6.88 -10.41
CA ARG A 69 -3.42 5.67 -10.53
C ARG A 69 -2.77 4.58 -11.38
N GLN A 70 -1.99 4.98 -12.37
CA GLN A 70 -1.25 4.08 -13.24
C GLN A 70 0.24 4.31 -13.03
N LEU A 71 0.99 3.21 -13.00
CA LEU A 71 2.44 3.26 -12.92
C LEU A 71 2.99 3.72 -14.27
N GLU A 72 3.74 4.84 -14.28
CA GLU A 72 4.35 5.37 -15.50
C GLU A 72 5.60 4.57 -15.89
N GLU A 73 5.86 4.43 -17.19
CA GLU A 73 7.08 3.77 -17.68
C GLU A 73 8.33 4.60 -17.33
N GLY A 74 9.37 3.94 -16.81
CA GLY A 74 10.60 4.62 -16.42
C GLY A 74 10.58 5.29 -15.05
N TYR A 75 9.60 4.96 -14.20
CA TYR A 75 9.48 5.43 -12.80
C TYR A 75 10.77 5.26 -11.98
N GLU A 76 11.63 4.30 -12.32
CA GLU A 76 12.92 4.03 -11.67
C GLU A 76 13.88 5.23 -11.73
N LYS A 77 13.70 6.14 -12.69
CA LYS A 77 14.54 7.33 -12.87
C LYS A 77 13.98 8.57 -12.19
N ASP A 78 12.74 8.52 -11.71
CA ASP A 78 12.09 9.64 -11.03
C ASP A 78 12.24 9.48 -9.52
N GLU A 79 13.30 10.07 -8.96
CA GLU A 79 13.52 10.07 -7.51
C GLU A 79 12.38 10.72 -6.72
N ASN A 80 11.70 11.73 -7.29
CA ASN A 80 10.59 12.40 -6.60
C ASN A 80 9.40 11.45 -6.49
N PHE A 81 9.11 10.70 -7.55
CA PHE A 81 8.12 9.64 -7.52
C PHE A 81 8.48 8.54 -6.51
N LEU A 82 9.73 8.04 -6.55
CA LEU A 82 10.18 6.99 -5.64
C LEU A 82 10.13 7.43 -4.17
N ARG A 83 10.39 8.72 -3.88
CA ARG A 83 10.22 9.29 -2.52
C ARG A 83 8.76 9.25 -2.06
N LYS A 84 7.82 9.64 -2.91
CA LYS A 84 6.38 9.57 -2.60
C LYS A 84 5.92 8.13 -2.36
N VAL A 85 6.39 7.22 -3.19
CA VAL A 85 6.15 5.78 -3.03
C VAL A 85 6.69 5.28 -1.69
N GLN A 86 7.92 5.64 -1.34
CA GLN A 86 8.50 5.28 -0.04
C GLN A 86 7.69 5.84 1.13
N HIS A 87 7.30 7.11 1.05
CA HIS A 87 6.51 7.78 2.09
C HIS A 87 5.26 6.97 2.42
N VAL A 88 4.47 6.65 1.39
CA VAL A 88 3.26 5.84 1.54
C VAL A 88 3.57 4.43 2.06
N GLN A 89 4.61 3.77 1.53
CA GLN A 89 4.91 2.37 1.89
C GLN A 89 5.45 2.20 3.31
N LEU A 90 6.36 3.09 3.74
CA LEU A 90 7.21 2.90 4.90
C LEU A 90 7.01 3.92 6.00
N GLU A 91 6.58 5.14 5.66
CA GLU A 91 6.45 6.23 6.63
C GLU A 91 5.05 6.34 7.20
N VAL A 92 4.03 5.96 6.42
CA VAL A 92 2.65 5.93 6.87
C VAL A 92 2.35 4.61 7.56
N GLU A 93 2.05 4.70 8.86
CA GLU A 93 1.68 3.56 9.69
C GLU A 93 0.25 3.68 10.21
N VAL A 94 -0.56 2.65 9.95
CA VAL A 94 -1.89 2.50 10.55
C VAL A 94 -1.74 1.99 11.98
N VAL A 95 -2.10 2.82 12.97
CA VAL A 95 -2.08 2.46 14.40
C VAL A 95 -3.38 1.75 14.79
N LYS A 96 -4.52 2.26 14.30
CA LYS A 96 -5.83 1.63 14.49
C LYS A 96 -6.62 1.65 13.19
N GLY A 97 -7.21 0.50 12.88
CA GLY A 97 -8.06 0.31 11.71
C GLY A 97 -8.53 -1.14 11.61
N THR A 98 -9.33 -1.41 10.60
CA THR A 98 -9.82 -2.75 10.26
C THR A 98 -9.46 -3.10 8.82
N LEU A 99 -9.32 -4.39 8.54
CA LEU A 99 -9.03 -4.93 7.23
C LEU A 99 -10.18 -5.81 6.78
N GLN A 100 -10.99 -5.33 5.86
CA GLN A 100 -12.16 -6.06 5.40
C GLN A 100 -11.88 -6.83 4.11
N CYS A 101 -12.15 -8.12 4.12
CA CYS A 101 -12.15 -8.94 2.91
C CYS A 101 -13.35 -8.56 2.03
N PRO A 102 -13.14 -8.16 0.77
CA PRO A 102 -14.22 -7.71 -0.11
C PRO A 102 -15.18 -8.84 -0.49
N GLU A 103 -14.70 -10.09 -0.58
CA GLU A 103 -15.53 -11.24 -0.98
C GLU A 103 -16.40 -11.76 0.16
N SER A 104 -15.86 -11.85 1.38
CA SER A 104 -16.56 -12.44 2.53
C SER A 104 -17.16 -11.41 3.49
N GLY A 105 -16.79 -10.13 3.36
CA GLY A 105 -17.18 -9.06 4.27
C GLY A 105 -16.56 -9.14 5.67
N ARG A 106 -15.69 -10.13 5.94
CA ARG A 106 -15.03 -10.31 7.24
C ARG A 106 -13.99 -9.22 7.46
N ALA A 107 -14.01 -8.61 8.65
CA ALA A 107 -13.06 -7.61 9.11
C ALA A 107 -12.17 -8.14 10.23
#